data_AF-A0A661CTI1-F1
#
_entry.id   AF-A0A661CTI1-F1
#
_cell.length_a   1.000
_cell.length_b   1.000
_cell.length_c   1.000
_cell.angle_alpha   90.00
_cell.angle_beta   90.00
_cell.angle_gamma   90.00
#
_symmetry.space_group_name_H-M   'P 1'
#
loop_
_entity.id
_entity.type
_entity.pdbx_description
1 polymer ?
#
loop_
_entity_poly.entity_id
_entity_poly.type
_entity_poly.pdbx_seq_one_letter_code
_entity_poly.pdbx_strand_id
1 'polypeptide(L)'
;MGIYILGGVGTLLAARGLELWIAFTTGLVAAIGTYLGYQQVEDRLKKYNQAAINLTNIRNWWSALPSSEQAKQDNIDNLISETETTLGSEFQEWVQKMQKTMSALKETQVKAAEKAKAKKEPTPSHAQPSKSEPIQNNTTARA
;
A
#
# COMPACT_ATOMS: atom_id res chain seq x y z
N MET A 1 -17.00 -1.53 17.33
CA MET A 1 -18.21 -2.36 17.15
C MET A 1 -18.43 -2.87 15.72
N GLY A 2 -18.00 -2.20 14.65
CA GLY A 2 -18.25 -2.66 13.26
C GLY A 2 -17.51 -3.93 12.80
N ILE A 3 -16.34 -4.24 13.38
CA ILE A 3 -15.53 -5.42 12.99
C ILE A 3 -16.20 -6.75 13.35
N TYR A 4 -17.00 -6.81 14.41
CA TYR A 4 -17.71 -8.02 14.82
C TYR A 4 -18.88 -8.33 13.89
N ILE A 5 -19.50 -7.28 13.34
CA ILE A 5 -20.57 -7.42 12.34
C ILE A 5 -19.96 -7.87 11.00
N LEU A 6 -18.86 -7.26 10.56
CA LEU A 6 -18.16 -7.71 9.34
C LEU A 6 -17.65 -9.16 9.45
N GLY A 7 -17.07 -9.52 10.60
CA GLY A 7 -16.59 -10.87 10.87
C GLY A 7 -17.73 -11.90 11.00
N GLY A 8 -18.82 -11.53 11.66
CA GLY A 8 -20.01 -12.38 11.82
C GLY A 8 -20.76 -12.62 10.50
N VAL A 9 -20.87 -11.59 9.66
CA VAL A 9 -21.40 -11.71 8.29
C VAL A 9 -20.50 -12.61 7.45
N GLY A 10 -19.17 -12.47 7.56
CA GLY A 10 -18.23 -13.37 6.88
C GLY A 10 -18.38 -14.85 7.24
N THR A 11 -18.55 -15.15 8.53
CA THR A 11 -18.74 -16.54 9.01
C THR A 11 -20.13 -17.10 8.67
N LEU A 12 -21.19 -16.29 8.76
CA LEU A 12 -22.55 -16.68 8.37
C LEU A 12 -22.67 -16.93 6.86
N LEU A 13 -21.97 -16.17 6.02
CA LEU A 13 -21.94 -16.38 4.57
C LEU A 13 -21.11 -17.62 4.18
N ALA A 14 -19.99 -17.87 4.87
CA ALA A 14 -19.15 -19.06 4.63
C ALA A 14 -19.90 -20.38 4.93
N ALA A 15 -20.77 -20.38 5.95
CA ALA A 15 -21.55 -21.55 6.34
C ALA A 15 -22.62 -21.99 5.31
N ARG A 16 -22.92 -21.15 4.30
CA ARG A 16 -23.98 -21.41 3.30
C ARG A 16 -23.47 -21.70 1.88
N GLY A 17 -22.17 -21.98 1.73
CA GLY A 17 -21.58 -22.43 0.45
C GLY A 17 -21.37 -21.33 -0.61
N LEU A 18 -21.18 -20.08 -0.18
CA LEU A 18 -21.07 -18.92 -1.06
C LEU A 18 -19.63 -18.66 -1.54
N GLU A 19 -19.03 -19.61 -2.28
CA GLU A 19 -17.81 -19.35 -3.07
C GLU A 19 -17.98 -18.12 -3.96
N LEU A 20 -19.20 -17.87 -4.44
CA LEU A 20 -19.59 -16.73 -5.25
C LEU A 20 -19.33 -15.37 -4.57
N TRP A 21 -19.48 -15.28 -3.24
CA TRP A 21 -19.24 -14.03 -2.52
C TRP A 21 -17.75 -13.72 -2.37
N ILE A 22 -16.94 -14.75 -2.19
CA ILE A 22 -15.48 -14.64 -2.15
C ILE A 22 -14.99 -14.18 -3.52
N ALA A 23 -15.43 -14.84 -4.61
CA ALA A 23 -15.10 -14.44 -5.97
C ALA A 23 -15.55 -13.00 -6.28
N PHE A 24 -16.74 -12.59 -5.81
CA PHE A 24 -17.25 -11.24 -6.00
C PHE A 24 -16.39 -10.18 -5.29
N THR A 25 -16.06 -10.40 -4.02
CA THR A 25 -15.22 -9.45 -3.25
C THR A 25 -13.79 -9.40 -3.76
N THR A 26 -13.20 -10.55 -4.13
CA THR A 26 -11.89 -10.61 -4.77
C THR A 26 -11.91 -9.91 -6.14
N GLY A 27 -12.94 -10.14 -6.94
CA GLY A 27 -13.12 -9.47 -8.23
C GLY A 27 -13.28 -7.95 -8.07
N LEU A 28 -14.03 -7.50 -7.07
CA LEU A 28 -14.21 -6.08 -6.77
C LEU A 28 -12.89 -5.43 -6.32
N VAL A 29 -12.13 -6.09 -5.45
CA VAL A 29 -10.79 -5.62 -5.04
C VAL A 29 -9.83 -5.58 -6.22
N ALA A 30 -9.86 -6.59 -7.10
CA ALA A 30 -9.04 -6.64 -8.30
C ALA A 30 -9.42 -5.55 -9.31
N ALA A 31 -10.71 -5.27 -9.50
CA ALA A 31 -11.21 -4.23 -10.37
C ALA A 31 -10.80 -2.83 -9.87
N ILE A 32 -10.97 -2.57 -8.56
CA ILE A 32 -10.54 -1.32 -7.94
C ILE A 32 -9.02 -1.17 -8.04
N GLY A 33 -8.27 -2.23 -7.75
CA GLY A 33 -6.80 -2.23 -7.86
C GLY A 33 -6.33 -1.95 -9.29
N THR A 34 -6.98 -2.56 -10.28
CA THR A 34 -6.69 -2.33 -11.70
C THR A 34 -7.02 -0.90 -12.11
N TYR A 35 -8.16 -0.35 -11.67
CA TYR A 35 -8.55 1.02 -11.97
C TYR A 35 -7.58 2.05 -11.35
N LEU A 36 -7.16 1.85 -10.11
CA LEU A 36 -6.14 2.70 -9.47
C LEU A 36 -4.78 2.57 -10.17
N GLY A 37 -4.41 1.36 -10.59
CA GLY A 37 -3.20 1.12 -11.38
C GLY A 37 -3.25 1.85 -12.72
N TYR A 38 -4.38 1.79 -13.41
CA TYR A 38 -4.62 2.48 -14.68
C TYR A 38 -4.49 4.01 -14.53
N GLN A 39 -5.16 4.60 -13.53
CA GLN A 39 -5.06 6.02 -13.20
C GLN A 39 -3.61 6.44 -12.90
N GLN A 40 -2.86 5.65 -12.12
CA GLN A 40 -1.45 5.94 -11.85
C GLN A 40 -0.57 5.91 -13.10
N VAL A 41 -0.87 5.06 -14.08
CA VAL A 41 -0.12 4.99 -15.34
C VAL A 41 -0.46 6.19 -16.21
N GLU A 42 -1.74 6.58 -16.29
CA GLU A 42 -2.20 7.72 -17.08
C GLU A 42 -1.62 9.04 -16.54
N ASP A 43 -1.58 9.22 -15.22
CA ASP A 43 -0.97 10.39 -14.57
C ASP A 43 0.53 10.50 -14.85
N ARG A 44 1.25 9.37 -14.85
CA ARG A 44 2.68 9.35 -15.21
C ARG A 44 2.87 9.71 -16.67
N LEU A 45 2.02 9.19 -17.55
CA LEU A 45 2.10 9.47 -18.99
C LEU A 45 1.82 10.95 -19.30
N LYS A 46 0.83 11.55 -18.62
CA LYS A 46 0.54 12.99 -18.71
C LYS A 46 1.73 13.83 -18.24
N LYS A 47 2.36 13.48 -17.11
CA LYS A 47 3.54 14.18 -16.59
C LYS A 47 4.73 14.14 -17.55
N TYR A 48 5.05 12.98 -18.11
CA TYR A 48 6.14 12.88 -19.09
C TYR A 48 5.85 13.68 -20.37
N ASN A 49 4.62 13.63 -20.87
CA ASN A 49 4.22 14.46 -22.01
C ASN A 49 4.30 15.95 -21.69
N GLN A 50 3.92 16.36 -20.48
CA GLN A 50 4.04 17.75 -20.06
C GLN A 50 5.50 18.19 -19.96
N ALA A 51 6.38 17.37 -19.41
CA ALA A 51 7.82 17.65 -19.38
C ALA A 51 8.39 17.77 -20.81
N ALA A 52 7.96 16.90 -21.74
CA ALA A 52 8.36 16.98 -23.14
C ALA A 52 7.88 18.27 -23.82
N ILE A 53 6.65 18.71 -23.56
CA ILE A 53 6.11 19.99 -24.05
C ILE A 53 6.93 21.16 -23.50
N ASN A 54 7.22 21.17 -22.21
CA ASN A 54 7.97 22.24 -21.57
C ASN A 54 9.40 22.34 -22.14
N LEU A 55 10.10 21.22 -22.30
CA LEU A 55 11.43 21.18 -22.95
C LEU A 55 11.37 21.62 -24.41
N THR A 56 10.30 21.27 -25.13
CA THR A 56 10.09 21.72 -26.52
C THR A 56 9.88 23.23 -26.58
N ASN A 57 9.13 23.81 -25.65
CA ASN A 57 8.94 25.25 -25.55
C ASN A 57 10.26 25.98 -25.24
N ILE A 58 11.05 25.48 -24.28
CA ILE A 58 12.38 26.01 -23.96
C ILE A 58 13.28 25.97 -25.20
N ARG A 59 13.30 24.85 -25.93
CA ARG A 59 14.06 24.71 -27.18
C ARG A 59 13.59 25.66 -28.28
N ASN A 60 12.28 25.85 -28.43
CA ASN A 60 11.71 26.74 -29.43
C ASN A 60 12.06 28.20 -29.13
N TRP A 61 11.96 28.62 -27.86
CA TRP A 61 12.41 29.93 -27.40
C TRP A 61 13.89 30.15 -27.70
N TRP A 62 14.73 29.18 -27.33
CA TRP A 62 16.17 29.26 -27.59
C TRP A 62 16.50 29.39 -29.08
N SER A 63 15.81 28.60 -29.92
CA SER A 63 16.01 28.61 -31.37
C SER A 63 15.49 29.89 -32.04
N ALA A 64 14.57 30.61 -31.39
CA ALA A 64 14.04 31.89 -31.87
C ALA A 64 14.97 33.08 -31.54
N LEU A 65 15.90 32.92 -30.59
CA LEU A 65 16.87 33.96 -30.25
C LEU A 65 17.91 34.11 -31.38
N PRO A 66 18.24 35.34 -31.81
CA PRO A 66 19.35 35.58 -32.74
C PRO A 66 20.70 35.26 -32.08
N SER A 67 21.72 34.93 -32.87
CA SER A 67 23.03 34.46 -32.36
C SER A 67 23.73 35.42 -31.40
N SER A 68 23.49 36.73 -31.54
CA SER A 68 24.00 37.75 -30.62
C SER A 68 23.36 37.69 -29.23
N GLU A 69 22.12 37.21 -29.14
CA GLU A 69 21.41 37.04 -27.87
C GLU A 69 21.64 35.66 -27.26
N GLN A 70 21.84 34.62 -28.06
CA GLN A 70 22.28 33.31 -27.55
C GLN A 70 23.67 33.38 -26.90
N ALA A 71 24.53 34.30 -27.34
CA ALA A 71 25.85 34.53 -26.75
C ALA A 71 25.81 35.31 -25.43
N LYS A 72 24.66 35.87 -25.03
CA LYS A 72 24.51 36.55 -23.73
C LYS A 72 24.46 35.50 -22.63
N GLN A 73 25.34 35.65 -21.64
CA GLN A 73 25.41 34.76 -20.48
C GLN A 73 24.05 34.66 -19.77
N ASP A 74 23.33 35.77 -19.61
CA ASP A 74 22.01 35.80 -18.98
C ASP A 74 21.01 34.85 -19.66
N ASN A 75 21.02 34.75 -20.99
CA ASN A 75 20.12 33.87 -21.73
C ASN A 75 20.53 32.40 -21.61
N ILE A 76 21.83 32.12 -21.52
CA ILE A 76 22.35 30.76 -21.27
C ILE A 76 21.98 30.31 -19.87
N ASP A 77 22.17 31.17 -18.87
CA ASP A 77 21.82 30.89 -17.49
C ASP A 77 20.31 30.66 -17.34
N ASN A 78 19.49 31.44 -18.06
CA ASN A 78 18.04 31.25 -18.06
C ASN A 78 17.63 29.93 -18.73
N LEU A 79 18.28 29.54 -19.83
CA LEU A 79 18.06 28.25 -20.49
C LEU A 79 18.34 27.07 -19.55
N ILE A 80 19.50 27.12 -18.87
CA ILE A 80 19.93 26.09 -17.94
C ILE A 80 18.95 26.04 -16.75
N SER A 81 18.66 27.19 -16.14
CA SER A 81 17.76 27.31 -15.00
C SER A 81 16.36 26.76 -15.28
N GLU A 82 15.75 27.11 -16.42
CA GLU A 82 14.42 26.61 -16.77
C GLU A 82 14.41 25.10 -17.08
N THR A 83 15.49 24.62 -17.72
CA THR A 83 15.65 23.19 -18.00
C THR A 83 15.83 22.39 -16.70
N GLU A 84 16.72 22.84 -15.81
CA GLU A 84 16.99 22.23 -14.51
C GLU A 84 15.76 22.29 -13.60
N THR A 85 15.01 23.38 -13.62
CA THR A 85 13.76 23.51 -12.84
C THR A 85 12.69 22.53 -13.35
N THR A 86 12.53 22.42 -14.67
CA THR A 86 11.55 21.49 -15.28
C THR A 86 11.90 20.03 -14.99
N LEU A 87 13.19 19.66 -15.06
CA LEU A 87 13.63 18.29 -14.76
C LEU A 87 13.67 18.01 -13.25
N GLY A 88 14.11 18.99 -12.47
CA GLY A 88 14.33 18.89 -11.03
C GLY A 88 13.02 18.75 -10.26
N SER A 89 11.98 19.51 -10.64
CA SER A 89 10.65 19.41 -10.02
C SER A 89 10.04 18.01 -10.18
N GLU A 90 10.08 17.44 -11.39
CA GLU A 90 9.57 16.08 -11.63
C GLU A 90 10.41 15.00 -10.90
N PHE A 91 11.74 15.16 -10.87
CA PHE A 91 12.62 14.21 -10.17
C PHE A 91 12.39 14.24 -8.65
N GLN A 92 12.26 15.42 -8.07
CA GLN A 92 12.08 15.60 -6.63
C GLN A 92 10.71 15.09 -6.17
N GLU A 93 9.66 15.32 -6.95
CA GLU A 93 8.35 14.73 -6.73
C GLU A 93 8.37 13.20 -6.82
N TRP A 94 9.11 12.63 -7.79
CA TRP A 94 9.27 11.18 -7.90
C TRP A 94 9.99 10.58 -6.69
N VAL A 95 11.09 11.19 -6.25
CA VAL A 95 11.86 10.76 -5.07
C VAL A 95 10.99 10.83 -3.81
N GLN A 96 10.25 11.92 -3.60
CA GLN A 96 9.35 12.04 -2.46
C GLN A 96 8.23 11.00 -2.48
N LYS A 97 7.61 10.76 -3.65
CA LYS A 97 6.57 9.74 -3.80
C LYS A 97 7.11 8.34 -3.51
N MET A 98 8.32 8.03 -3.96
CA MET A 98 8.99 6.76 -3.68
C MET A 98 9.30 6.60 -2.19
N GLN A 99 9.84 7.63 -1.53
CA GLN A 99 10.14 7.59 -0.10
C GLN A 99 8.87 7.43 0.74
N LYS A 100 7.79 8.15 0.40
CA LYS A 100 6.48 8.00 1.05
C LYS A 100 5.91 6.58 0.88
N THR A 101 6.05 6.00 -0.32
CA THR A 101 5.61 4.62 -0.59
C THR A 101 6.38 3.61 0.25
N MET A 102 7.71 3.75 0.36
CA MET A 102 8.53 2.87 1.19
C MET A 102 8.18 2.98 2.68
N SER A 103 7.99 4.18 3.20
CA SER A 103 7.56 4.38 4.59
C SER A 103 6.19 3.78 4.87
N ALA A 104 5.22 3.98 3.97
CA ALA A 104 3.89 3.41 4.10
C ALA A 104 3.89 1.87 4.08
N LEU A 105 4.74 1.25 3.25
CA LEU A 105 4.91 -0.21 3.22
C LEU A 105 5.50 -0.73 4.53
N LYS A 106 6.52 -0.06 5.08
CA LYS A 106 7.11 -0.41 6.39
C LYS A 106 6.07 -0.34 7.51
N GLU A 107 5.29 0.74 7.57
CA GLU A 107 4.21 0.86 8.56
C GLU A 107 3.14 -0.22 8.41
N THR A 108 2.78 -0.57 7.18
CA THR A 108 1.76 -1.61 6.91
C THR A 108 2.25 -2.98 7.36
N GLN A 109 3.52 -3.31 7.14
CA GLN A 109 4.16 -4.56 7.58
C GLN A 109 4.21 -4.66 9.11
N VAL A 110 4.59 -3.58 9.79
CA VAL A 110 4.62 -3.52 11.27
C VAL A 110 3.21 -3.74 11.84
N LYS A 111 2.21 -3.02 11.32
CA LYS A 111 0.80 -3.17 11.74
C LYS A 111 0.24 -4.57 11.45
N ALA A 112 0.64 -5.21 10.35
CA ALA A 112 0.25 -6.58 10.03
C ALA A 112 0.90 -7.60 11.00
N ALA A 113 2.17 -7.40 11.35
CA ALA A 113 2.89 -8.24 12.31
C ALA A 113 2.31 -8.11 13.74
N GLU A 114 1.93 -6.91 14.16
CA GLU A 114 1.28 -6.67 15.45
C GLU A 114 -0.10 -7.34 15.53
N LYS A 115 -0.92 -7.24 14.48
CA LYS A 115 -2.21 -7.93 14.40
C LYS A 115 -2.06 -9.46 14.37
N ALA A 116 -0.98 -9.98 13.78
CA ALA A 116 -0.68 -11.41 13.77
C ALA A 116 -0.19 -11.92 15.14
N LYS A 117 0.51 -11.09 15.93
CA LYS A 117 0.93 -11.42 17.30
C LYS A 117 -0.22 -11.36 18.30
N ALA A 118 -1.09 -10.35 18.20
CA ALA A 118 -2.29 -10.23 19.05
C ALA A 118 -3.31 -11.38 18.87
N LYS A 119 -3.27 -12.09 17.73
CA LYS A 119 -4.13 -13.25 17.47
C LYS A 119 -3.58 -14.57 18.06
N LYS A 120 -2.37 -14.58 18.63
CA LYS A 120 -1.68 -15.79 19.13
C LYS A 120 -1.64 -15.91 20.66
N GLU A 121 -2.22 -14.99 21.43
CA GLU A 121 -2.33 -15.17 22.88
C GLU A 121 -3.38 -16.26 23.20
N PRO A 122 -3.00 -17.37 23.87
CA PRO A 122 -3.90 -18.47 24.16
C PRO A 122 -4.88 -18.04 25.25
N THR A 123 -6.16 -18.12 24.94
CA THR A 123 -7.24 -18.05 25.93
C THR A 123 -7.01 -19.16 26.97
N PRO A 124 -6.90 -18.88 28.28
CA PRO A 124 -6.83 -19.93 29.28
C PRO A 124 -8.13 -20.71 29.22
N SER A 125 -8.03 -21.94 28.71
CA SER A 125 -9.10 -22.93 28.62
C SER A 125 -9.81 -23.02 29.97
N HIS A 126 -11.11 -22.72 29.97
CA HIS A 126 -12.01 -23.09 31.05
C HIS A 126 -11.85 -24.58 31.37
N ALA A 127 -11.29 -24.88 32.54
CA ALA A 127 -11.38 -26.19 33.16
C ALA A 127 -12.47 -26.14 34.22
N GLN A 128 -13.65 -26.68 33.89
CA GLN A 128 -14.56 -27.36 34.83
C GLN A 128 -15.81 -27.83 34.08
N PRO A 129 -16.59 -28.82 34.58
CA PRO A 129 -16.30 -29.85 35.59
C PRO A 129 -16.74 -31.26 35.09
N SER A 130 -16.15 -32.35 35.58
CA SER A 130 -16.82 -33.66 35.50
C SER A 130 -16.49 -34.53 36.71
N LYS A 131 -17.56 -34.90 37.43
CA LYS A 131 -17.58 -35.77 38.61
C LYS A 131 -17.27 -37.22 38.22
N SER A 132 -16.47 -37.90 39.03
CA SER A 132 -16.66 -39.32 39.39
C SER A 132 -15.72 -39.73 40.54
N GLU A 133 -16.22 -39.72 41.77
CA GLU A 133 -15.80 -40.63 42.85
C GLU A 133 -16.66 -41.92 42.78
N PRO A 134 -16.37 -43.04 43.47
CA PRO A 134 -15.20 -43.42 44.28
C PRO A 134 -14.63 -44.82 43.93
N ILE A 135 -13.36 -45.13 44.23
CA ILE A 135 -12.91 -46.54 44.38
C ILE A 135 -12.07 -46.72 45.66
N GLN A 136 -12.46 -47.76 46.39
CA GLN A 136 -12.08 -48.18 47.73
C GLN A 136 -10.59 -48.55 47.85
N ASN A 137 -9.98 -48.12 48.95
CA ASN A 137 -8.65 -48.53 49.38
C ASN A 137 -8.73 -49.83 50.20
N ASN A 138 -8.54 -50.97 49.54
CA ASN A 138 -7.98 -52.14 50.22
C ASN A 138 -6.51 -52.25 49.81
N THR A 139 -5.61 -52.29 50.79
CA THR A 139 -4.32 -52.96 50.68
C THR A 139 -3.93 -53.36 52.09
N THR A 140 -4.23 -54.63 52.38
CA THR A 140 -3.73 -55.39 53.50
C THR A 140 -2.24 -55.68 53.29
N ALA A 141 -1.46 -55.45 54.35
CA ALA A 141 -0.25 -56.15 54.77
C ALA A 141 0.97 -56.21 53.83
N ARG A 142 2.12 -55.75 54.34
CA ARG A 142 3.29 -56.57 54.75
C ARG A 142 4.57 -55.75 54.68
N ALA A 143 5.14 -55.44 55.85
CA ALA A 143 6.54 -55.62 56.23
C ALA A 143 6.70 -55.18 57.68
#